data_AF-A0A9P1CST9-F1
#
_entry.id   AF-A0A9P1CST9-F1
#
_cell.length_a   1.000
_cell.length_b   1.000
_cell.length_c   1.000
_cell.angle_alpha   90.00
_cell.angle_beta   90.00
_cell.angle_gamma   90.00
#
_symmetry.space_group_name_H-M   'P 1'
#
loop_
_entity.id
_entity.type
_entity.pdbx_description
1 polymer ?
#
loop_
_entity_poly.entity_id
_entity_poly.type
_entity_poly.pdbx_seq_one_letter_code
_entity_poly.pdbx_strand_id
1 'polypeptide(L)'
;MPFALQIKGQSVDDFISQAQDRTRNAKARSELAGFNMWKEQLQSDQVQFEASKIMSEKESAKKRAQLVSKLEDAHKKAWDAVGSYMSSNLQFFEGRAIEAESTVLPALSTWMTETLGEIAEVRSPDDHCIFLLINLPTAGVVPAAKSDFFLTAVTNILASYSKNSIAIFVHGNRAGDASGRRGVKSEKVEKDEMDEDVKEEDEGEEDEDGEGEENMESPEEVEIREMKHRLEKALSLKDRGLVIKDLTWVFDPASIYGKRSGCLRGLAVLHRDKANVFRSSQGWKHAVIHQVQMLPRNGMYKPDAQSALPHMGRAFTDAQELRQVSGGCDFVRKTMDSFKPATASTCLIVDLHGYDCWPALAALEERSEGHRTICATVVLDRSSQSLQSRVANKLYESCRAGHVEVCGFPQYSHLVSALQNIQTEESQVSYQVCVKRHDRLLVLSALASKFLECEDLKDDAKSLIEQHNANYNPDGDWLAEPEPTRTPMDDETGRPHKRIKLEQSELATPDDVVNLSKPQRMEINNTAELVVGQEGSPLYLVTKDKNQFLQYRELFLSFHLEAESGGVPRMPLK
;
A
#
# COMPACT_ATOMS: atom_id res chain seq x y z
N MET A 1 63.45 66.70 49.08
CA MET A 1 62.83 66.72 50.43
C MET A 1 62.16 65.37 50.66
N PRO A 2 62.55 64.60 51.69
CA PRO A 2 61.92 63.33 52.01
C PRO A 2 60.63 63.58 52.80
N PHE A 3 59.51 63.03 52.34
CA PHE A 3 58.26 63.04 53.09
C PHE A 3 58.38 62.06 54.27
N ALA A 4 58.66 62.60 55.46
CA ALA A 4 58.56 61.87 56.72
C ALA A 4 57.08 61.68 57.06
N LEU A 5 56.55 60.49 56.77
CA LEU A 5 55.23 60.05 57.24
C LEU A 5 55.31 59.83 58.76
N GLN A 6 54.75 60.78 59.51
CA GLN A 6 54.48 60.64 60.95
C GLN A 6 53.44 59.52 61.17
N ILE A 7 53.92 58.30 61.48
CA ILE A 7 53.08 57.21 61.98
C ILE A 7 52.80 57.52 63.46
N LYS A 8 51.61 58.04 63.76
CA LYS A 8 51.11 58.23 65.13
C LYS A 8 50.80 56.86 65.75
N GLY A 9 51.69 56.34 66.59
CA GLY A 9 51.38 55.45 67.72
C GLY A 9 50.71 54.08 67.45
N GLN A 10 50.40 53.71 66.21
CA GLN A 10 50.04 52.34 65.84
C GLN A 10 51.28 51.60 65.38
N SER A 11 51.44 50.34 65.80
CA SER A 11 52.54 49.52 65.31
C SER A 11 52.37 49.28 63.80
N VAL A 12 53.48 49.14 63.07
CA VAL A 12 53.45 48.80 61.63
C VAL A 12 52.65 47.51 61.39
N ASP A 13 52.71 46.58 62.34
CA ASP A 13 51.97 45.32 62.32
C ASP A 13 50.45 45.52 62.40
N ASP A 14 49.96 46.46 63.22
CA ASP A 14 48.53 46.78 63.29
C ASP A 14 48.01 47.39 61.98
N PHE A 15 48.81 48.21 61.31
CA PHE A 15 48.44 48.81 60.02
C PHE A 15 48.40 47.78 58.90
N ILE A 16 49.39 46.87 58.86
CA ILE A 16 49.42 45.74 57.90
C ILE A 16 48.22 44.82 58.14
N SER A 17 47.94 44.48 59.41
CA SER A 17 46.79 43.65 59.80
C SER A 17 45.46 44.29 59.35
N GLN A 18 45.24 45.58 59.66
CA GLN A 18 44.03 46.29 59.23
C GLN A 18 43.90 46.43 57.70
N ALA A 19 45.02 46.60 56.98
CA ALA A 19 45.01 46.66 55.52
C ALA A 19 44.72 45.29 54.90
N GLN A 20 45.29 44.21 55.47
CA GLN A 20 45.00 42.83 55.08
C GLN A 20 43.53 42.47 55.35
N ASP A 21 42.98 42.88 56.49
CA ASP A 21 41.57 42.70 56.83
C ASP A 21 40.64 43.47 55.90
N ARG A 22 40.97 44.73 55.56
CA ARG A 22 40.20 45.50 54.56
C ARG A 22 40.23 44.83 53.20
N THR A 23 41.37 44.30 52.79
CA THR A 23 41.51 43.60 51.50
C THR A 23 40.73 42.28 51.51
N ARG A 24 40.80 41.52 52.60
CA ARG A 24 40.02 40.28 52.79
C ARG A 24 38.52 40.56 52.80
N ASN A 25 38.08 41.58 53.52
CA ASN A 25 36.68 42.02 53.56
C ASN A 25 36.20 42.53 52.20
N ALA A 26 37.03 43.27 51.46
CA ALA A 26 36.69 43.74 50.11
C ALA A 26 36.59 42.56 49.13
N LYS A 27 37.52 41.60 49.20
CA LYS A 27 37.49 40.36 48.41
C LYS A 27 36.23 39.55 48.72
N ALA A 28 35.94 39.27 49.98
CA ALA A 28 34.75 38.52 50.40
C ALA A 28 33.45 39.20 49.95
N ARG A 29 33.36 40.54 50.06
CA ARG A 29 32.22 41.32 49.53
C ARG A 29 32.09 41.23 48.01
N SER A 30 33.21 41.25 47.29
CA SER A 30 33.23 41.12 45.83
C SER A 30 32.84 39.72 45.38
N GLU A 31 33.30 38.68 46.07
CA GLU A 31 32.95 37.28 45.80
C GLU A 31 31.46 37.03 46.07
N LEU A 32 30.95 37.54 47.20
CA LEU A 32 29.52 37.49 47.51
C LEU A 32 28.67 38.24 46.47
N ALA A 33 29.11 39.41 46.01
CA ALA A 33 28.42 40.15 44.95
C ALA A 33 28.42 39.37 43.62
N GLY A 34 29.55 38.77 43.25
CA GLY A 34 29.65 37.92 42.06
C GLY A 34 28.77 36.67 42.16
N PHE A 35 28.68 36.04 43.33
CA PHE A 35 27.82 34.90 43.58
C PHE A 35 26.34 35.25 43.48
N ASN A 36 25.92 36.38 44.06
CA ASN A 36 24.55 36.87 43.94
C ASN A 36 24.18 37.16 42.49
N MET A 37 25.08 37.78 41.72
CA MET A 37 24.88 38.02 40.28
C MET A 37 24.75 36.69 39.52
N TRP A 38 25.63 35.73 39.77
CA TRP A 38 25.55 34.40 39.14
C TRP A 38 24.25 33.67 39.49
N LYS A 39 23.80 33.76 40.74
CA LYS A 39 22.51 33.20 41.20
C LYS A 39 21.32 33.83 40.49
N GLU A 40 21.27 35.15 40.38
CA GLU A 40 20.23 35.86 39.63
C GLU A 40 20.23 35.45 38.15
N GLN A 41 21.42 35.28 37.58
CA GLN A 41 21.58 34.90 36.18
C GLN A 41 21.18 33.43 35.92
N LEU A 42 21.49 32.52 36.85
CA LEU A 42 21.04 31.13 36.83
C LEU A 42 19.50 31.05 36.90
N GLN A 43 18.88 31.83 37.77
CA GLN A 43 17.42 31.94 37.84
C GLN A 43 16.82 32.51 36.56
N SER A 44 17.47 33.51 35.95
CA SER A 44 17.05 34.06 34.67
C SER A 44 17.10 33.02 33.55
N ASP A 45 18.19 32.26 33.44
CA ASP A 45 18.35 31.19 32.45
C ASP A 45 17.30 30.08 32.64
N GLN A 46 16.99 29.71 33.88
CA GLN A 46 15.92 28.73 34.21
C GLN A 46 14.55 29.21 33.70
N VAL A 47 14.17 30.46 33.99
CA VAL A 47 12.90 31.04 33.52
C VAL A 47 12.85 31.10 31.99
N GLN A 48 13.96 31.48 31.34
CA GLN A 48 14.05 31.50 29.88
C GLN A 48 13.92 30.10 29.28
N PHE A 49 14.50 29.08 29.91
CA PHE A 49 14.40 27.69 29.48
C PHE A 49 12.97 27.15 29.59
N GLU A 50 12.28 27.37 30.71
CA GLU A 50 10.87 26.99 30.88
C GLU A 50 9.96 27.71 29.89
N ALA A 51 10.14 29.02 29.72
CA ALA A 51 9.39 29.79 28.73
C ALA A 51 9.59 29.25 27.31
N SER A 52 10.84 28.94 26.94
CA SER A 52 11.20 28.38 25.63
C SER A 52 10.60 26.99 25.44
N LYS A 53 10.62 26.15 26.48
CA LYS A 53 10.00 24.81 26.47
C LYS A 53 8.49 24.90 26.25
N ILE A 54 7.79 25.75 27.01
CA ILE A 54 6.34 25.95 26.87
C ILE A 54 5.98 26.49 25.48
N MET A 55 6.76 27.46 24.96
CA MET A 55 6.52 28.04 23.63
C MET A 55 6.72 27.01 22.52
N SER A 56 7.81 26.24 22.60
CA SER A 56 8.10 25.12 21.71
C SER A 56 6.98 24.07 21.71
N GLU A 57 6.52 23.65 22.90
CA GLU A 57 5.42 22.68 23.03
C GLU A 57 4.12 23.22 22.42
N LYS A 58 3.79 24.50 22.68
CA LYS A 58 2.62 25.16 22.09
C LYS A 58 2.71 25.26 20.57
N GLU A 59 3.87 25.59 20.03
CA GLU A 59 4.08 25.69 18.58
C GLU A 59 3.99 24.31 17.92
N SER A 60 4.62 23.29 18.50
CA SER A 60 4.53 21.91 18.05
C SER A 60 3.11 21.35 18.15
N ALA A 61 2.35 21.71 19.20
CA ALA A 61 0.93 21.36 19.31
C ALA A 61 0.08 22.06 18.24
N LYS A 62 0.34 23.35 17.97
CA LYS A 62 -0.33 24.11 16.91
C LYS A 62 -0.03 23.54 15.52
N LYS A 63 1.25 23.23 15.23
CA LYS A 63 1.67 22.57 13.97
C LYS A 63 0.99 21.22 13.80
N ARG A 64 0.93 20.41 14.86
CA ARG A 64 0.18 19.13 14.89
C ARG A 64 -1.30 19.33 14.58
N ALA A 65 -1.98 20.24 15.28
CA ALA A 65 -3.40 20.52 15.05
C ALA A 65 -3.67 20.97 13.61
N GLN A 66 -2.80 21.82 13.04
CA GLN A 66 -2.91 22.25 11.64
C GLN A 66 -2.72 21.09 10.65
N LEU A 67 -1.76 20.20 10.89
CA LEU A 67 -1.53 19.02 10.04
C LEU A 67 -2.67 18.01 10.14
N VAL A 68 -3.21 17.79 11.34
CA VAL A 68 -4.41 16.94 11.55
C VAL A 68 -5.60 17.49 10.79
N SER A 69 -5.88 18.80 10.88
CA SER A 69 -6.95 19.44 10.11
C SER A 69 -6.75 19.28 8.60
N LYS A 70 -5.52 19.44 8.09
CA LYS A 70 -5.21 19.18 6.67
C LYS A 70 -5.41 17.71 6.28
N LEU A 71 -5.11 16.78 7.19
CA LEU A 71 -5.31 15.35 6.97
C LEU A 71 -6.81 15.00 6.92
N GLU A 72 -7.63 15.59 7.77
CA GLU A 72 -9.10 15.45 7.75
C GLU A 72 -9.69 15.98 6.44
N ASP A 73 -9.24 17.17 6.00
CA ASP A 73 -9.65 17.74 4.71
C ASP A 73 -9.25 16.85 3.53
N ALA A 74 -8.03 16.30 3.55
CA ALA A 74 -7.57 15.34 2.55
C ALA A 74 -8.42 14.07 2.57
N HIS A 75 -8.75 13.55 3.77
CA HIS A 75 -9.61 12.38 3.91
C HIS A 75 -10.98 12.58 3.29
N LYS A 76 -11.61 13.73 3.55
CA LYS A 76 -12.89 14.09 2.94
C LYS A 76 -12.79 14.17 1.42
N LYS A 77 -11.79 14.87 0.88
CA LYS A 77 -11.56 15.00 -0.57
C LYS A 77 -11.33 13.65 -1.24
N ALA A 78 -10.64 12.73 -0.58
CA ALA A 78 -10.41 11.39 -1.09
C ALA A 78 -11.73 10.60 -1.23
N TRP A 79 -12.62 10.68 -0.24
CA TRP A 79 -13.94 10.05 -0.33
C TRP A 79 -14.83 10.69 -1.39
N ASP A 80 -14.80 12.03 -1.52
CA ASP A 80 -15.51 12.75 -2.57
C ASP A 80 -15.01 12.29 -3.97
N ALA A 81 -13.69 12.16 -4.15
CA ALA A 81 -13.09 11.68 -5.39
C ALA A 81 -13.48 10.22 -5.70
N VAL A 82 -13.41 9.33 -4.71
CA VAL A 82 -13.84 7.93 -4.84
C VAL A 82 -15.32 7.83 -5.20
N GLY A 83 -16.20 8.59 -4.52
CA GLY A 83 -17.63 8.61 -4.78
C GLY A 83 -17.97 9.14 -6.18
N SER A 84 -17.32 10.22 -6.60
CA SER A 84 -17.49 10.77 -7.96
C SER A 84 -16.99 9.80 -9.04
N TYR A 85 -15.85 9.14 -8.79
CA TYR A 85 -15.29 8.16 -9.72
C TYR A 85 -16.20 6.92 -9.84
N MET A 86 -16.73 6.40 -8.74
CA MET A 86 -17.66 5.28 -8.77
C MET A 86 -18.96 5.64 -9.49
N SER A 87 -19.60 6.75 -9.12
CA SER A 87 -20.89 7.15 -9.73
C SER A 87 -20.80 7.40 -11.24
N SER A 88 -19.62 7.77 -11.75
CA SER A 88 -19.41 8.01 -13.19
C SER A 88 -19.13 6.73 -13.98
N ASN A 89 -18.74 5.62 -13.33
CA ASN A 89 -18.28 4.41 -14.03
C ASN A 89 -18.99 3.12 -13.59
N LEU A 90 -19.83 3.18 -12.55
CA LEU A 90 -20.51 2.03 -11.95
C LEU A 90 -21.97 2.36 -11.65
N GLN A 91 -22.87 1.56 -12.21
CA GLN A 91 -24.31 1.65 -11.96
C GLN A 91 -24.80 0.44 -11.17
N PHE A 92 -25.66 0.67 -10.17
CA PHE A 92 -26.32 -0.40 -9.42
C PHE A 92 -27.79 -0.50 -9.81
N PHE A 93 -28.26 -1.74 -9.93
CA PHE A 93 -29.67 -2.06 -10.11
C PHE A 93 -30.13 -2.96 -8.98
N GLU A 94 -31.08 -2.48 -8.18
CA GLU A 94 -31.66 -3.24 -7.07
C GLU A 94 -33.07 -3.69 -7.40
N GLY A 95 -33.45 -4.88 -6.94
CA GLY A 95 -34.83 -5.36 -7.09
C GLY A 95 -35.07 -6.68 -6.37
N ARG A 96 -36.34 -7.09 -6.30
CA ARG A 96 -36.70 -8.44 -5.83
C ARG A 96 -36.59 -9.42 -7.00
N ALA A 97 -36.02 -10.61 -6.78
CA ALA A 97 -35.80 -11.57 -7.85
C ALA A 97 -37.09 -11.93 -8.61
N ILE A 98 -38.23 -12.02 -7.91
CA ILE A 98 -39.53 -12.35 -8.50
C ILE A 98 -40.09 -11.25 -9.42
N GLU A 99 -39.63 -10.00 -9.26
CA GLU A 99 -40.06 -8.84 -10.06
C GLU A 99 -38.94 -8.32 -10.96
N ALA A 100 -37.74 -8.91 -10.87
CA ALA A 100 -36.55 -8.39 -11.54
C ALA A 100 -36.70 -8.41 -13.07
N GLU A 101 -37.43 -9.38 -13.62
CA GLU A 101 -37.70 -9.45 -15.05
C GLU A 101 -38.54 -8.26 -15.55
N SER A 102 -39.51 -7.79 -14.77
CA SER A 102 -40.41 -6.69 -15.16
C SER A 102 -39.92 -5.31 -14.73
N THR A 103 -38.97 -5.23 -13.79
CA THR A 103 -38.48 -3.97 -13.22
C THR A 103 -37.00 -3.73 -13.54
N VAL A 104 -36.13 -4.64 -13.11
CA VAL A 104 -34.67 -4.51 -13.23
C VAL A 104 -34.20 -4.68 -14.67
N LEU A 105 -34.66 -5.69 -15.39
CA LEU A 105 -34.19 -5.98 -16.75
C LEU A 105 -34.52 -4.84 -17.74
N PRO A 106 -35.72 -4.22 -17.74
CA PRO A 106 -35.99 -3.05 -18.57
C PRO A 106 -35.10 -1.87 -18.21
N ALA A 107 -34.93 -1.56 -16.91
CA ALA A 107 -34.08 -0.46 -16.46
C ALA A 107 -32.61 -0.67 -16.89
N LEU A 108 -32.10 -1.89 -16.74
CA LEU A 108 -30.77 -2.27 -17.19
C LEU A 108 -30.63 -2.12 -18.71
N SER A 109 -31.61 -2.61 -19.48
CA SER A 109 -31.56 -2.54 -20.96
C SER A 109 -31.59 -1.10 -21.46
N THR A 110 -32.41 -0.23 -20.84
CA THR A 110 -32.44 1.21 -21.12
C THR A 110 -31.08 1.84 -20.82
N TRP A 111 -30.53 1.61 -19.62
CA TRP A 111 -29.23 2.15 -19.23
C TRP A 111 -28.10 1.70 -20.17
N MET A 112 -28.06 0.44 -20.59
CA MET A 112 -27.06 -0.05 -21.53
C MET A 112 -27.13 0.71 -22.86
N THR A 113 -28.35 0.94 -23.36
CA THR A 113 -28.59 1.63 -24.62
C THR A 113 -28.18 3.11 -24.53
N GLU A 114 -28.56 3.79 -23.44
CA GLU A 114 -28.21 5.19 -23.19
C GLU A 114 -26.70 5.35 -23.02
N THR A 115 -26.08 4.53 -22.16
CA THR A 115 -24.63 4.57 -21.89
C THR A 115 -23.82 4.37 -23.15
N LEU A 116 -24.16 3.38 -23.98
CA LEU A 116 -23.47 3.16 -25.24
C LEU A 116 -23.72 4.29 -26.25
N GLY A 117 -24.91 4.89 -26.25
CA GLY A 117 -25.26 6.01 -27.13
C GLY A 117 -24.56 7.33 -26.76
N GLU A 118 -24.22 7.54 -25.49
CA GLU A 118 -23.50 8.73 -25.02
C GLU A 118 -22.00 8.70 -25.35
N ILE A 119 -21.44 7.53 -25.64
CA ILE A 119 -20.02 7.36 -25.93
C ILE A 119 -19.76 7.63 -27.42
N ALA A 120 -19.12 8.75 -27.72
CA ALA A 120 -18.88 9.22 -29.09
C ALA A 120 -18.08 8.24 -30.00
N GLU A 121 -17.29 7.37 -29.39
CA GLU A 121 -16.49 6.33 -30.04
C GLU A 121 -17.32 5.10 -30.43
N VAL A 122 -18.48 4.89 -29.81
CA VAL A 122 -19.38 3.77 -30.11
C VAL A 122 -20.26 4.16 -31.29
N ARG A 123 -19.81 3.85 -32.51
CA ARG A 123 -20.52 4.16 -33.76
C ARG A 123 -21.10 2.92 -34.42
N SER A 124 -20.56 1.77 -34.07
CA SER A 124 -20.92 0.47 -34.61
C SER A 124 -20.88 -0.61 -33.50
N PRO A 125 -21.51 -1.78 -33.75
CA PRO A 125 -21.39 -2.92 -32.85
C PRO A 125 -19.96 -3.41 -32.65
N ASP A 126 -19.04 -3.13 -33.57
CA ASP A 126 -17.65 -3.61 -33.48
C ASP A 126 -16.78 -2.73 -32.58
N ASP A 127 -17.23 -1.52 -32.25
CA ASP A 127 -16.52 -0.54 -31.43
C ASP A 127 -16.64 -0.81 -29.91
N HIS A 128 -17.58 -1.67 -29.52
CA HIS A 128 -17.85 -2.02 -28.13
C HIS A 128 -18.09 -3.51 -27.95
N CYS A 129 -17.88 -3.99 -26.73
CA CYS A 129 -18.19 -5.35 -26.35
C CYS A 129 -18.91 -5.40 -25.00
N ILE A 130 -19.80 -6.38 -24.83
CA ILE A 130 -20.64 -6.52 -23.64
C ILE A 130 -20.38 -7.88 -22.98
N PHE A 131 -19.97 -7.85 -21.71
CA PHE A 131 -19.76 -9.04 -20.89
C PHE A 131 -20.86 -9.15 -19.85
N LEU A 132 -21.68 -10.20 -19.92
CA LEU A 132 -22.62 -10.56 -18.85
C LEU A 132 -21.91 -11.56 -17.94
N LEU A 133 -21.60 -11.17 -16.71
CA LEU A 133 -20.92 -12.04 -15.75
C LEU A 133 -21.91 -12.56 -14.72
N ILE A 134 -21.92 -13.88 -14.53
CA ILE A 134 -22.73 -14.57 -13.52
C ILE A 134 -21.81 -15.46 -12.69
N ASN A 135 -21.39 -14.96 -11.52
CA ASN A 135 -20.51 -15.71 -10.62
C ASN A 135 -21.31 -16.55 -9.61
N LEU A 136 -21.59 -17.82 -9.95
CA LEU A 136 -22.35 -18.72 -9.07
C LEU A 136 -21.58 -19.24 -7.83
N PRO A 137 -20.24 -19.34 -7.79
CA PRO A 137 -19.50 -19.69 -6.57
C PRO A 137 -19.91 -18.90 -5.33
N THR A 138 -20.22 -17.62 -5.48
CA THR A 138 -20.61 -16.73 -4.37
C THR A 138 -22.10 -16.79 -4.03
N ALA A 139 -22.90 -17.48 -4.86
CA ALA A 139 -24.34 -17.60 -4.69
C ALA A 139 -24.75 -18.70 -3.70
N GLY A 140 -23.94 -19.76 -3.59
CA GLY A 140 -24.39 -21.01 -2.98
C GLY A 140 -25.50 -21.67 -3.82
N VAL A 141 -26.65 -21.93 -3.21
CA VAL A 141 -27.84 -22.44 -3.91
C VAL A 141 -28.61 -21.26 -4.52
N VAL A 142 -28.77 -21.25 -5.85
CA VAL A 142 -29.50 -20.19 -6.56
C VAL A 142 -31.01 -20.48 -6.54
N PRO A 143 -31.85 -19.59 -5.98
CA PRO A 143 -33.30 -19.73 -6.04
C PRO A 143 -33.82 -19.75 -7.48
N ALA A 144 -34.92 -20.49 -7.71
CA ALA A 144 -35.53 -20.60 -9.04
C ALA A 144 -35.78 -19.24 -9.70
N ALA A 145 -36.36 -18.28 -8.97
CA ALA A 145 -36.62 -16.93 -9.48
C ALA A 145 -35.37 -16.19 -9.99
N LYS A 146 -34.20 -16.38 -9.35
CA LYS A 146 -32.93 -15.81 -9.83
C LYS A 146 -32.42 -16.54 -11.07
N SER A 147 -32.54 -17.86 -11.10
CA SER A 147 -32.19 -18.66 -12.28
C SER A 147 -33.04 -18.25 -13.49
N ASP A 148 -34.35 -18.05 -13.29
CA ASP A 148 -35.26 -17.61 -14.34
C ASP A 148 -34.88 -16.20 -14.83
N PHE A 149 -34.60 -15.27 -13.91
CA PHE A 149 -34.07 -13.95 -14.26
C PHE A 149 -32.77 -14.04 -15.07
N PHE A 150 -31.78 -14.86 -14.67
CA PHE A 150 -30.52 -15.01 -15.42
C PHE A 150 -30.77 -15.54 -16.83
N LEU A 151 -31.62 -16.56 -16.97
CA LEU A 151 -31.97 -17.13 -18.26
C LEU A 151 -32.63 -16.09 -19.17
N THR A 152 -33.60 -15.34 -18.65
CA THR A 152 -34.30 -14.29 -19.42
C THR A 152 -33.36 -13.14 -19.76
N ALA A 153 -32.59 -12.62 -18.80
CA ALA A 153 -31.65 -11.53 -19.01
C ALA A 153 -30.58 -11.88 -20.05
N VAL A 154 -29.94 -13.06 -19.92
CA VAL A 154 -28.94 -13.52 -20.89
C VAL A 154 -29.56 -13.71 -22.27
N THR A 155 -30.73 -14.33 -22.38
CA THR A 155 -31.38 -14.55 -23.68
C THR A 155 -31.71 -13.22 -24.36
N ASN A 156 -32.32 -12.28 -23.63
CA ASN A 156 -32.78 -11.01 -24.19
C ASN A 156 -31.63 -10.06 -24.54
N ILE A 157 -30.63 -9.96 -23.66
CA ILE A 157 -29.49 -9.08 -23.88
C ILE A 157 -28.59 -9.62 -25.00
N LEU A 158 -28.31 -10.93 -25.02
CA LEU A 158 -27.52 -11.53 -26.10
C LEU A 158 -28.25 -11.44 -27.45
N ALA A 159 -29.58 -11.53 -27.49
CA ALA A 159 -30.35 -11.32 -28.72
C ALA A 159 -30.25 -9.86 -29.20
N SER A 160 -30.38 -8.90 -28.27
CA SER A 160 -30.32 -7.45 -28.59
C SER A 160 -28.92 -7.03 -29.07
N TYR A 161 -27.86 -7.62 -28.52
CA TYR A 161 -26.46 -7.34 -28.85
C TYR A 161 -25.78 -8.55 -29.49
N SER A 162 -26.47 -9.18 -30.43
CA SER A 162 -26.10 -10.49 -31.01
C SER A 162 -24.70 -10.60 -31.62
N LYS A 163 -24.11 -9.48 -32.04
CA LYS A 163 -22.78 -9.44 -32.67
C LYS A 163 -21.63 -9.24 -31.69
N ASN A 164 -21.87 -8.68 -30.52
CA ASN A 164 -20.81 -8.13 -29.67
C ASN A 164 -21.08 -8.29 -28.18
N SER A 165 -21.89 -9.28 -27.81
CA SER A 165 -22.11 -9.67 -26.43
C SER A 165 -21.75 -11.13 -26.18
N ILE A 166 -21.33 -11.41 -24.94
CA ILE A 166 -21.05 -12.73 -24.39
C ILE A 166 -21.54 -12.80 -22.95
N ALA A 167 -22.07 -13.95 -22.55
CA ALA A 167 -22.33 -14.25 -21.14
C ALA A 167 -21.35 -15.31 -20.63
N ILE A 168 -20.80 -15.08 -19.45
CA ILE A 168 -19.88 -15.98 -18.76
C ILE A 168 -20.54 -16.42 -17.46
N PHE A 169 -20.85 -17.71 -17.37
CA PHE A 169 -21.29 -18.35 -16.14
C PHE A 169 -20.08 -18.99 -15.47
N VAL A 170 -19.80 -18.61 -14.23
CA VAL A 170 -18.80 -19.29 -13.40
C VAL A 170 -19.55 -20.27 -12.52
N HIS A 171 -19.20 -21.55 -12.58
CA HIS A 171 -19.80 -22.55 -11.69
C HIS A 171 -19.07 -22.60 -10.36
N GLY A 172 -19.81 -22.90 -9.29
CA GLY A 172 -19.22 -23.22 -8.00
C GLY A 172 -18.23 -24.36 -8.15
N ASN A 173 -16.98 -24.13 -7.76
CA ASN A 173 -15.95 -25.16 -7.85
C ASN A 173 -16.10 -26.17 -6.71
N ARG A 174 -16.00 -27.45 -7.01
CA ARG A 174 -15.77 -28.48 -6.00
C ARG A 174 -14.28 -28.48 -5.67
N ALA A 175 -13.92 -28.26 -4.41
CA ALA A 175 -12.56 -28.57 -3.92
C ALA A 175 -12.26 -30.09 -3.91
N GLY A 176 -13.27 -30.92 -4.16
CA GLY A 176 -13.22 -32.40 -4.07
C GLY A 176 -13.35 -33.16 -5.39
N ASP A 177 -13.62 -32.53 -6.55
CA ASP A 177 -13.79 -33.28 -7.83
C ASP A 177 -12.49 -33.89 -8.36
N ALA A 178 -11.35 -33.59 -7.71
CA ALA A 178 -10.08 -34.22 -8.01
C ALA A 178 -10.01 -35.71 -7.60
N SER A 179 -10.91 -36.20 -6.73
CA SER A 179 -11.00 -37.64 -6.40
C SER A 179 -11.55 -38.48 -7.57
N GLY A 180 -12.06 -37.84 -8.63
CA GLY A 180 -12.51 -38.49 -9.86
C GLY A 180 -11.38 -38.96 -10.79
N ARG A 181 -10.10 -38.72 -10.49
CA ARG A 181 -9.03 -39.57 -11.04
C ARG A 181 -9.12 -40.93 -10.34
N ARG A 182 -10.13 -41.72 -10.74
CA ARG A 182 -10.02 -43.19 -10.68
C ARG A 182 -8.62 -43.49 -11.16
N GLY A 183 -7.85 -44.16 -10.31
CA GLY A 183 -6.54 -44.63 -10.69
C GLY A 183 -6.64 -45.17 -12.10
N VAL A 184 -5.92 -44.53 -13.03
CA VAL A 184 -5.45 -45.25 -14.19
C VAL A 184 -4.71 -46.41 -13.55
N LYS A 185 -5.39 -47.56 -13.43
CA LYS A 185 -4.72 -48.82 -13.14
C LYS A 185 -3.58 -48.78 -14.12
N SER A 186 -2.35 -48.70 -13.62
CA SER A 186 -1.17 -48.91 -14.44
C SER A 186 -1.47 -50.21 -15.16
N GLU A 187 -1.79 -50.12 -16.44
CA GLU A 187 -1.84 -51.28 -17.32
C GLU A 187 -0.45 -51.88 -17.13
N LYS A 188 -0.40 -52.99 -16.38
CA LYS A 188 0.76 -53.86 -16.41
C LYS A 188 0.91 -54.17 -17.88
N VAL A 189 1.89 -53.53 -18.51
CA VAL A 189 2.39 -53.91 -19.81
C VAL A 189 2.74 -55.37 -19.66
N GLU A 190 1.86 -56.25 -20.17
CA GLU A 190 2.14 -57.67 -20.32
C GLU A 190 3.40 -57.77 -21.16
N LYS A 191 4.50 -58.09 -20.46
CA LYS A 191 5.74 -58.49 -21.09
C LYS A 191 5.55 -59.97 -21.40
N ASP A 192 5.21 -60.25 -22.65
CA ASP A 192 5.31 -61.59 -23.24
C ASP A 192 6.73 -62.13 -23.04
N GLU A 193 6.93 -62.96 -22.02
CA GLU A 193 8.02 -63.93 -21.99
C GLU A 193 7.45 -65.28 -21.56
N MET A 194 7.61 -66.23 -22.48
CA MET A 194 7.28 -67.65 -22.40
C MET A 194 8.03 -68.38 -21.28
N ASP A 195 7.43 -69.50 -20.89
CA ASP A 195 8.02 -70.71 -20.28
C ASP A 195 8.48 -70.64 -18.81
N GLU A 196 7.72 -71.28 -17.90
CA GLU A 196 8.00 -72.66 -17.43
C GLU A 196 7.01 -73.07 -16.33
N ASP A 197 6.61 -74.34 -16.39
CA ASP A 197 5.77 -75.06 -15.43
C ASP A 197 6.35 -75.03 -14.01
N VAL A 198 5.70 -74.35 -13.06
CA VAL A 198 5.80 -74.67 -11.64
C VAL A 198 4.40 -74.61 -11.01
N LYS A 199 3.90 -75.81 -10.69
CA LYS A 199 2.79 -76.00 -9.75
C LYS A 199 3.37 -75.93 -8.34
N GLU A 200 3.13 -74.84 -7.63
CA GLU A 200 3.12 -74.86 -6.17
C GLU A 200 1.83 -74.23 -5.67
N GLU A 201 1.13 -75.02 -4.87
CA GLU A 201 -0.02 -74.67 -4.06
C GLU A 201 0.48 -73.70 -2.99
N ASP A 202 0.01 -72.45 -3.00
CA ASP A 202 0.25 -71.52 -1.88
C ASP A 202 -1.06 -70.87 -1.45
N GLU A 203 -1.15 -70.76 -0.13
CA GLU A 203 -2.33 -70.64 0.69
C GLU A 203 -2.89 -69.21 0.65
N GLY A 204 -4.20 -69.12 0.86
CA GLY A 204 -4.99 -67.89 0.76
C GLY A 204 -4.43 -66.71 1.53
N GLU A 205 -4.05 -65.67 0.81
CA GLU A 205 -4.21 -64.31 1.29
C GLU A 205 -5.69 -63.94 1.08
N GLU A 206 -6.44 -63.92 2.19
CA GLU A 206 -7.74 -63.27 2.26
C GLU A 206 -7.53 -61.80 1.87
N ASP A 207 -7.81 -61.48 0.60
CA ASP A 207 -7.97 -60.10 0.15
C ASP A 207 -9.00 -59.45 1.09
N GLU A 208 -8.52 -58.67 2.06
CA GLU A 208 -9.34 -57.74 2.81
C GLU A 208 -10.01 -56.85 1.78
N ASP A 209 -11.26 -57.21 1.43
CA ASP A 209 -12.22 -56.38 0.74
C ASP A 209 -12.37 -55.11 1.59
N GLY A 210 -11.44 -54.17 1.39
CA GLY A 210 -11.48 -52.86 1.99
C GLY A 210 -12.78 -52.25 1.51
N GLU A 211 -13.79 -52.29 2.38
CA GLU A 211 -15.09 -51.68 2.20
C GLU A 211 -14.84 -50.23 1.83
N GLY A 212 -14.78 -49.98 0.52
CA GLY A 212 -14.49 -48.66 -0.01
C GLY A 212 -15.61 -47.78 0.47
N GLU A 213 -15.32 -46.88 1.43
CA GLU A 213 -16.25 -45.87 1.89
C GLU A 213 -16.85 -45.20 0.65
N GLU A 214 -18.08 -45.59 0.30
CA GLU A 214 -18.82 -44.95 -0.77
C GLU A 214 -18.99 -43.52 -0.31
N ASN A 215 -18.23 -42.63 -0.96
CA ASN A 215 -18.17 -41.23 -0.63
C ASN A 215 -19.53 -40.62 -1.00
N MET A 216 -20.49 -40.72 -0.09
CA MET A 216 -21.87 -40.32 -0.29
C MET A 216 -21.88 -38.80 -0.52
N GLU A 217 -22.23 -38.39 -1.74
CA GLU A 217 -22.34 -36.97 -2.09
C GLU A 217 -23.30 -36.29 -1.11
N SER A 218 -22.89 -35.13 -0.60
CA SER A 218 -23.78 -34.35 0.27
C SER A 218 -25.00 -33.87 -0.52
N PRO A 219 -26.19 -33.73 0.10
CA PRO A 219 -27.38 -33.21 -0.58
C PRO A 219 -27.15 -31.88 -1.29
N GLU A 220 -26.33 -31.00 -0.72
CA GLU A 220 -25.96 -29.71 -1.30
C GLU A 220 -25.14 -29.86 -2.60
N GLU A 221 -24.29 -30.88 -2.71
CA GLU A 221 -23.54 -31.17 -3.94
C GLU A 221 -24.46 -31.66 -5.06
N VAL A 222 -25.43 -32.52 -4.71
CA VAL A 222 -26.45 -32.99 -5.66
C VAL A 222 -27.26 -31.81 -6.17
N GLU A 223 -27.71 -30.90 -5.30
CA GLU A 223 -28.45 -29.70 -5.69
C GLU A 223 -27.65 -28.76 -6.60
N ILE A 224 -26.36 -28.54 -6.32
CA ILE A 224 -25.51 -27.70 -7.18
C ILE A 224 -25.32 -28.33 -8.56
N ARG A 225 -25.10 -29.65 -8.63
CA ARG A 225 -24.97 -30.39 -9.89
C ARG A 225 -26.26 -30.36 -10.70
N GLU A 226 -27.40 -30.57 -10.04
CA GLU A 226 -28.71 -30.51 -10.69
C GLU A 226 -29.04 -29.10 -11.19
N MET A 227 -28.73 -28.06 -10.39
CA MET A 227 -28.89 -26.67 -10.80
C MET A 227 -28.05 -26.36 -12.04
N LYS A 228 -26.78 -26.76 -12.05
CA LYS A 228 -25.89 -26.62 -13.22
C LYS A 228 -26.48 -27.30 -14.45
N HIS A 229 -26.88 -28.58 -14.32
CA HIS A 229 -27.44 -29.34 -15.43
C HIS A 229 -28.75 -28.70 -15.96
N ARG A 230 -29.61 -28.23 -15.05
CA ARG A 230 -30.86 -27.54 -15.40
C ARG A 230 -30.59 -26.25 -16.16
N LEU A 231 -29.63 -25.45 -15.70
CA LEU A 231 -29.23 -24.20 -16.34
C LEU A 231 -28.65 -24.45 -17.74
N GLU A 232 -27.72 -25.40 -17.89
CA GLU A 232 -27.15 -25.79 -19.18
C GLU A 232 -28.23 -26.27 -20.16
N LYS A 233 -29.13 -27.15 -19.69
CA LYS A 233 -30.25 -27.65 -20.49
C LYS A 233 -31.18 -26.53 -20.93
N ALA A 234 -31.48 -25.59 -20.03
CA ALA A 234 -32.36 -24.46 -20.31
C ALA A 234 -31.72 -23.48 -21.32
N LEU A 235 -30.41 -23.20 -21.19
CA LEU A 235 -29.67 -22.38 -22.15
C LEU A 235 -29.55 -23.08 -23.52
N SER A 236 -29.51 -24.41 -23.56
CA SER A 236 -29.33 -25.22 -24.78
C SER A 236 -30.61 -25.36 -25.61
N LEU A 237 -31.75 -24.83 -25.14
CA LEU A 237 -33.00 -24.90 -25.88
C LEU A 237 -32.85 -24.15 -27.22
N LYS A 238 -33.24 -24.81 -28.32
CA LYS A 238 -32.98 -24.32 -29.69
C LYS A 238 -33.68 -23.00 -30.00
N ASP A 239 -34.82 -22.76 -29.36
CA ASP A 239 -35.66 -21.56 -29.49
C ASP A 239 -34.98 -20.29 -28.93
N ARG A 240 -34.07 -20.43 -27.96
CA ARG A 240 -33.31 -19.28 -27.41
C ARG A 240 -32.25 -18.73 -28.36
N GLY A 241 -31.89 -19.48 -29.41
CA GLY A 241 -30.89 -19.03 -30.38
C GLY A 241 -29.51 -18.82 -29.75
N LEU A 242 -29.14 -19.59 -28.73
CA LEU A 242 -27.85 -19.50 -28.06
C LEU A 242 -26.89 -20.61 -28.50
N VAL A 243 -25.58 -20.35 -28.35
CA VAL A 243 -24.50 -21.33 -28.49
C VAL A 243 -23.67 -21.29 -27.22
N ILE A 244 -23.45 -22.47 -26.64
CA ILE A 244 -22.77 -22.64 -25.36
C ILE A 244 -21.46 -23.36 -25.61
N LYS A 245 -20.44 -22.97 -24.85
CA LYS A 245 -19.16 -23.66 -24.79
C LYS A 245 -18.71 -23.77 -23.34
N ASP A 246 -18.24 -24.95 -22.94
CA ASP A 246 -17.60 -25.12 -21.63
C ASP A 246 -16.34 -24.26 -21.54
N LEU A 247 -16.11 -23.67 -20.38
CA LEU A 247 -14.96 -22.82 -20.11
C LEU A 247 -14.23 -23.34 -18.87
N THR A 248 -12.90 -23.33 -18.91
CA THR A 248 -12.05 -23.70 -17.77
C THR A 248 -11.05 -22.59 -17.49
N TRP A 249 -10.95 -22.15 -16.24
CA TRP A 249 -9.88 -21.27 -15.79
C TRP A 249 -8.88 -22.08 -15.00
N VAL A 250 -7.63 -22.07 -15.42
CA VAL A 250 -6.52 -22.75 -14.74
C VAL A 250 -5.78 -21.71 -13.91
N PHE A 251 -5.79 -21.89 -12.59
CA PHE A 251 -5.10 -20.97 -11.70
C PHE A 251 -3.58 -21.12 -11.82
N ASP A 252 -2.87 -20.02 -11.58
CA ASP A 252 -1.42 -20.02 -11.45
C ASP A 252 -1.02 -20.89 -10.25
N PRO A 253 -0.21 -21.95 -10.45
CA PRO A 253 0.29 -22.80 -9.36
C PRO A 253 0.89 -22.04 -8.18
N ALA A 254 1.53 -20.89 -8.42
CA ALA A 254 2.13 -20.08 -7.35
C ALA A 254 1.09 -19.41 -6.44
N SER A 255 -0.15 -19.24 -6.92
CA SER A 255 -1.26 -18.62 -6.18
C SER A 255 -2.16 -19.64 -5.46
N ILE A 256 -2.01 -20.94 -5.76
CA ILE A 256 -2.90 -21.98 -5.23
C ILE A 256 -2.52 -22.32 -3.79
N TYR A 257 -3.50 -22.32 -2.89
CA TYR A 257 -3.32 -22.81 -1.52
C TYR A 257 -3.39 -24.34 -1.45
N GLY A 258 -2.38 -24.95 -0.81
CA GLY A 258 -2.35 -26.38 -0.53
C GLY A 258 -1.97 -27.26 -1.73
N LYS A 259 -2.26 -28.56 -1.66
CA LYS A 259 -1.85 -29.56 -2.67
C LYS A 259 -2.83 -29.72 -3.85
N ARG A 260 -3.71 -28.74 -4.10
CA ARG A 260 -4.84 -28.91 -5.04
C ARG A 260 -4.43 -28.50 -6.46
N SER A 261 -4.92 -29.21 -7.49
CA SER A 261 -4.99 -28.64 -8.84
C SER A 261 -6.17 -27.67 -8.89
N GLY A 262 -5.88 -26.38 -8.99
CA GLY A 262 -6.88 -25.32 -8.95
C GLY A 262 -7.33 -24.96 -10.35
N CYS A 263 -8.51 -25.43 -10.78
CA CYS A 263 -9.18 -24.88 -11.96
C CYS A 263 -10.64 -24.60 -11.67
N LEU A 264 -11.18 -23.48 -12.15
CA LEU A 264 -12.62 -23.22 -12.17
C LEU A 264 -13.23 -23.71 -13.48
N ARG A 265 -14.51 -24.05 -13.44
CA ARG A 265 -15.31 -24.38 -14.63
C ARG A 265 -16.49 -23.45 -14.78
N GLY A 266 -16.95 -23.30 -16.01
CA GLY A 266 -18.02 -22.37 -16.36
C GLY A 266 -18.55 -22.62 -17.77
N LEU A 267 -19.37 -21.69 -18.24
CA LEU A 267 -19.90 -21.66 -19.59
C LEU A 267 -19.63 -20.29 -20.21
N ALA A 268 -19.22 -20.28 -21.46
CA ALA A 268 -19.30 -19.13 -22.34
C ALA A 268 -20.54 -19.29 -23.23
N VAL A 269 -21.40 -18.28 -23.26
CA VAL A 269 -22.67 -18.29 -24.00
C VAL A 269 -22.72 -17.11 -24.95
N LEU A 270 -23.01 -17.40 -26.23
CA LEU A 270 -23.15 -16.41 -27.29
C LEU A 270 -24.52 -16.54 -27.95
N HIS A 271 -24.97 -15.47 -28.59
CA HIS A 271 -26.03 -15.59 -29.58
C HIS A 271 -25.54 -16.42 -30.80
N ARG A 272 -26.47 -17.10 -31.48
CA ARG A 272 -26.18 -17.99 -32.63
C ARG A 272 -25.72 -17.24 -33.88
N ASP A 273 -25.77 -15.92 -33.86
CA ASP A 273 -25.23 -15.10 -34.95
C ASP A 273 -23.78 -15.50 -35.24
N LYS A 274 -23.52 -15.82 -36.51
CA LYS A 274 -22.19 -16.20 -37.01
C LYS A 274 -21.25 -15.00 -37.05
N ALA A 275 -21.80 -13.79 -37.14
CA ALA A 275 -21.07 -12.54 -37.09
C ALA A 275 -20.67 -12.11 -35.66
N ASN A 276 -20.97 -12.91 -34.63
CA ASN A 276 -20.56 -12.58 -33.28
C ASN A 276 -19.02 -12.57 -33.14
N VAL A 277 -18.46 -11.41 -32.81
CA VAL A 277 -17.01 -11.14 -32.79
C VAL A 277 -16.25 -12.05 -31.82
N PHE A 278 -16.89 -12.47 -30.72
CA PHE A 278 -16.27 -13.34 -29.72
C PHE A 278 -15.96 -14.73 -30.25
N ARG A 279 -16.61 -15.21 -31.32
CA ARG A 279 -16.32 -16.52 -31.94
C ARG A 279 -14.87 -16.63 -32.41
N SER A 280 -14.25 -15.49 -32.73
CA SER A 280 -12.86 -15.41 -33.21
C SER A 280 -11.83 -15.24 -32.08
N SER A 281 -12.28 -14.95 -30.86
CA SER A 281 -11.41 -14.71 -29.70
C SER A 281 -10.66 -15.97 -29.25
N GLN A 282 -9.55 -15.77 -28.55
CA GLN A 282 -8.74 -16.89 -28.03
C GLN A 282 -9.50 -17.66 -26.95
N GLY A 283 -10.20 -16.95 -26.06
CA GLY A 283 -11.05 -17.52 -25.04
C GLY A 283 -12.12 -18.44 -25.63
N TRP A 284 -12.77 -18.02 -26.73
CA TRP A 284 -13.75 -18.87 -27.40
C TRP A 284 -13.11 -20.05 -28.11
N LYS A 285 -11.97 -19.88 -28.79
CA LYS A 285 -11.29 -20.97 -29.51
C LYS A 285 -10.78 -22.05 -28.56
N HIS A 286 -10.07 -21.66 -27.52
CA HIS A 286 -9.41 -22.57 -26.60
C HIS A 286 -10.32 -23.07 -25.48
N ALA A 287 -11.30 -22.26 -25.03
CA ALA A 287 -12.13 -22.58 -23.88
C ALA A 287 -11.34 -22.87 -22.59
N VAL A 288 -10.07 -22.44 -22.55
CA VAL A 288 -9.19 -22.55 -21.39
C VAL A 288 -8.47 -21.23 -21.20
N ILE A 289 -8.53 -20.68 -19.99
CA ILE A 289 -7.88 -19.42 -19.60
C ILE A 289 -6.85 -19.78 -18.54
N HIS A 290 -5.57 -19.53 -18.82
CA HIS A 290 -4.47 -19.90 -17.93
C HIS A 290 -3.99 -18.72 -17.07
N GLN A 291 -3.19 -19.03 -16.06
CA GLN A 291 -2.49 -18.05 -15.22
C GLN A 291 -3.43 -17.08 -14.50
N VAL A 292 -4.61 -17.58 -14.10
CA VAL A 292 -5.50 -16.80 -13.25
C VAL A 292 -4.93 -16.82 -11.82
N GLN A 293 -4.73 -15.66 -11.22
CA GLN A 293 -4.27 -15.54 -9.85
C GLN A 293 -5.42 -15.83 -8.89
N MET A 294 -5.22 -16.72 -7.93
CA MET A 294 -6.14 -16.85 -6.81
C MET A 294 -5.98 -15.67 -5.84
N LEU A 295 -7.09 -15.22 -5.25
CA LEU A 295 -7.03 -14.19 -4.20
C LEU A 295 -6.19 -14.66 -3.01
N PRO A 296 -5.33 -13.80 -2.42
CA PRO A 296 -4.64 -14.06 -1.16
C PRO A 296 -5.67 -14.42 -0.07
N ARG A 297 -5.36 -15.37 0.83
CA ARG A 297 -6.32 -15.86 1.86
C ARG A 297 -6.87 -14.74 2.76
N ASN A 298 -6.08 -13.68 2.97
CA ASN A 298 -6.49 -12.48 3.69
C ASN A 298 -7.40 -11.55 2.85
N GLY A 299 -7.37 -11.66 1.53
CA GLY A 299 -8.23 -10.95 0.58
C GLY A 299 -9.50 -11.70 0.20
N MET A 300 -9.62 -12.98 0.57
CA MET A 300 -10.88 -13.73 0.44
C MET A 300 -11.95 -13.10 1.33
N TYR A 301 -13.14 -12.86 0.77
CA TYR A 301 -14.22 -12.33 1.56
C TYR A 301 -14.73 -13.39 2.54
N LYS A 302 -14.90 -12.93 3.78
CA LYS A 302 -15.45 -13.71 4.89
C LYS A 302 -16.83 -13.12 5.17
N PRO A 303 -17.92 -13.86 4.92
CA PRO A 303 -19.25 -13.40 5.31
C PRO A 303 -19.28 -13.03 6.79
N ASP A 304 -19.96 -11.94 7.16
CA ASP A 304 -20.19 -11.65 8.56
C ASP A 304 -21.04 -12.78 9.17
N ALA A 305 -20.51 -13.42 10.21
CA ALA A 305 -21.19 -14.52 10.92
C ALA A 305 -22.61 -14.16 11.38
N GLN A 306 -22.90 -12.86 11.58
CA GLN A 306 -24.20 -12.34 12.01
C GLN A 306 -25.20 -12.11 10.87
N SER A 307 -24.76 -12.10 9.61
CA SER A 307 -25.62 -11.86 8.44
C SER A 307 -26.32 -13.13 7.91
N ALA A 308 -26.13 -14.27 8.58
CA ALA A 308 -26.89 -15.49 8.35
C ALA A 308 -28.38 -15.24 8.66
N LEU A 309 -29.16 -14.97 7.61
CA LEU A 309 -30.60 -14.71 7.71
C LEU A 309 -31.31 -15.83 8.49
N PRO A 310 -32.13 -15.51 9.51
CA PRO A 310 -32.91 -16.49 10.29
C PRO A 310 -33.90 -17.32 9.45
N HIS A 311 -34.16 -16.95 8.20
CA HIS A 311 -35.21 -17.56 7.37
C HIS A 311 -34.70 -18.65 6.42
N MET A 312 -33.39 -18.95 6.40
CA MET A 312 -32.84 -20.10 5.66
C MET A 312 -32.11 -21.12 6.56
N GLY A 313 -32.22 -21.00 7.89
CA GLY A 313 -31.90 -22.07 8.84
C GLY A 313 -30.46 -22.59 8.87
N ARG A 314 -29.53 -22.06 8.07
CA ARG A 314 -28.11 -22.38 8.14
C ARG A 314 -27.28 -21.13 7.87
N ALA A 315 -26.31 -20.87 8.75
CA ALA A 315 -25.15 -20.06 8.41
C ALA A 315 -24.51 -20.63 7.13
N PHE A 316 -23.79 -19.80 6.38
CA PHE A 316 -22.95 -20.34 5.32
C PHE A 316 -22.10 -21.45 5.94
N THR A 317 -22.12 -22.65 5.38
CA THR A 317 -21.28 -23.75 5.88
C THR A 317 -19.81 -23.34 5.77
N ASP A 318 -18.91 -23.92 6.58
CA ASP A 318 -17.47 -23.69 6.45
C ASP A 318 -17.00 -23.91 4.99
N ALA A 319 -17.68 -24.79 4.25
CA ALA A 319 -17.49 -25.02 2.83
C ALA A 319 -17.90 -23.83 1.95
N GLN A 320 -18.94 -23.07 2.31
CA GLN A 320 -19.37 -21.86 1.61
C GLN A 320 -18.49 -20.65 1.94
N GLU A 321 -17.94 -20.55 3.16
CA GLU A 321 -16.86 -19.60 3.48
C GLU A 321 -15.58 -19.94 2.70
N LEU A 322 -15.27 -21.23 2.52
CA LEU A 322 -14.16 -21.71 1.70
C LEU A 322 -14.39 -21.63 0.19
N ARG A 323 -15.62 -21.34 -0.29
CA ARG A 323 -15.97 -21.35 -1.73
C ARG A 323 -15.78 -20.02 -2.46
N GLN A 324 -15.31 -18.98 -1.79
CA GLN A 324 -14.96 -17.70 -2.42
C GLN A 324 -13.55 -17.68 -3.00
N VAL A 325 -13.23 -18.72 -3.78
CA VAL A 325 -11.89 -19.04 -4.28
C VAL A 325 -11.62 -18.42 -5.67
N SER A 326 -12.57 -17.72 -6.27
CA SER A 326 -12.34 -17.15 -7.60
C SER A 326 -11.43 -15.91 -7.53
N GLY A 327 -10.56 -15.78 -8.53
CA GLY A 327 -9.35 -14.95 -8.55
C GLY A 327 -9.50 -13.43 -8.48
N GLY A 328 -10.56 -12.91 -7.84
CA GLY A 328 -10.76 -11.47 -7.65
C GLY A 328 -10.84 -10.72 -8.98
N CYS A 329 -10.27 -9.51 -9.00
CA CYS A 329 -10.21 -8.69 -10.20
C CYS A 329 -9.40 -9.36 -11.32
N ASP A 330 -8.33 -10.10 -11.00
CA ASP A 330 -7.50 -10.80 -11.99
C ASP A 330 -8.30 -11.84 -12.77
N PHE A 331 -9.18 -12.60 -12.10
CA PHE A 331 -10.10 -13.51 -12.78
C PHE A 331 -10.95 -12.81 -13.84
N VAL A 332 -11.54 -11.67 -13.49
CA VAL A 332 -12.39 -10.89 -14.40
C VAL A 332 -11.54 -10.37 -15.58
N ARG A 333 -10.38 -9.80 -15.29
CA ARG A 333 -9.45 -9.26 -16.28
C ARG A 333 -8.93 -10.31 -17.25
N LYS A 334 -8.41 -11.43 -16.75
CA LYS A 334 -7.96 -12.56 -17.60
C LYS A 334 -9.09 -13.11 -18.47
N THR A 335 -10.31 -13.13 -17.95
CA THR A 335 -11.50 -13.51 -18.74
C THR A 335 -11.76 -12.49 -19.83
N MET A 336 -11.78 -11.20 -19.50
CA MET A 336 -11.95 -10.13 -20.48
C MET A 336 -10.87 -10.18 -21.54
N ASP A 337 -9.59 -10.19 -21.18
CA ASP A 337 -8.45 -10.23 -22.10
C ASP A 337 -8.51 -11.41 -23.07
N SER A 338 -8.95 -12.57 -22.58
CA SER A 338 -9.07 -13.78 -23.42
C SER A 338 -10.16 -13.64 -24.48
N PHE A 339 -11.22 -12.88 -24.18
CA PHE A 339 -12.40 -12.75 -25.06
C PHE A 339 -12.47 -11.40 -25.81
N LYS A 340 -11.82 -10.35 -25.31
CA LYS A 340 -11.94 -8.97 -25.79
C LYS A 340 -11.52 -8.89 -27.27
N PRO A 341 -12.45 -8.50 -28.17
CA PRO A 341 -12.12 -8.29 -29.57
C PRO A 341 -11.12 -7.14 -29.69
N ALA A 342 -10.12 -7.27 -30.57
CA ALA A 342 -9.13 -6.21 -30.80
C ALA A 342 -9.76 -4.90 -31.34
N THR A 343 -10.95 -4.98 -31.94
CA THR A 343 -11.69 -3.82 -32.47
C THR A 343 -12.45 -3.05 -31.39
N ALA A 344 -12.74 -3.68 -30.25
CA ALA A 344 -13.59 -3.07 -29.22
C ALA A 344 -12.78 -2.05 -28.39
N SER A 345 -13.10 -0.77 -28.57
CA SER A 345 -12.53 0.34 -27.80
C SER A 345 -13.19 0.49 -26.43
N THR A 346 -14.46 0.09 -26.33
CA THR A 346 -15.29 0.22 -25.13
C THR A 346 -15.72 -1.15 -24.62
N CYS A 347 -15.67 -1.36 -23.31
CA CYS A 347 -16.13 -2.58 -22.66
C CYS A 347 -17.24 -2.25 -21.65
N LEU A 348 -18.39 -2.89 -21.82
CA LEU A 348 -19.50 -2.81 -20.88
C LEU A 348 -19.59 -4.14 -20.12
N ILE A 349 -19.43 -4.08 -18.81
CA ILE A 349 -19.59 -5.25 -17.94
C ILE A 349 -20.95 -5.16 -17.26
N VAL A 350 -21.70 -6.25 -17.27
CA VAL A 350 -22.94 -6.39 -16.53
C VAL A 350 -22.77 -7.58 -15.59
N ASP A 351 -22.53 -7.28 -14.34
CA ASP A 351 -22.53 -8.26 -13.26
C ASP A 351 -23.98 -8.54 -12.87
N LEU A 352 -24.53 -9.66 -13.36
CA LEU A 352 -25.90 -10.06 -13.07
C LEU A 352 -26.03 -10.67 -11.67
N HIS A 353 -24.92 -10.84 -10.94
CA HIS A 353 -24.90 -11.45 -9.62
C HIS A 353 -23.93 -10.75 -8.67
N GLY A 354 -24.20 -9.47 -8.40
CA GLY A 354 -23.35 -8.54 -7.66
C GLY A 354 -23.20 -8.81 -6.17
N TYR A 355 -22.65 -9.95 -5.76
CA TYR A 355 -22.36 -10.22 -4.34
C TYR A 355 -20.87 -10.18 -4.00
N ASP A 356 -19.97 -10.28 -4.99
CA ASP A 356 -18.52 -10.39 -4.77
C ASP A 356 -17.73 -9.10 -5.00
N CYS A 357 -18.34 -8.10 -5.67
CA CYS A 357 -17.72 -6.85 -6.11
C CYS A 357 -16.65 -6.96 -7.21
N TRP A 358 -16.26 -8.16 -7.67
CA TRP A 358 -15.07 -8.27 -8.50
C TRP A 358 -15.23 -7.68 -9.90
N PRO A 359 -16.36 -7.88 -10.61
CA PRO A 359 -16.58 -7.19 -11.88
C PRO A 359 -16.53 -5.67 -11.75
N ALA A 360 -17.14 -5.14 -10.69
CA ALA A 360 -17.16 -3.71 -10.41
C ALA A 360 -15.75 -3.16 -10.12
N LEU A 361 -14.98 -3.85 -9.27
CA LEU A 361 -13.61 -3.45 -8.95
C LEU A 361 -12.68 -3.57 -10.17
N ALA A 362 -12.75 -4.68 -10.91
CA ALA A 362 -11.97 -4.86 -12.13
C ALA A 362 -12.28 -3.75 -13.15
N ALA A 363 -13.54 -3.40 -13.35
CA ALA A 363 -13.93 -2.30 -14.25
C ALA A 363 -13.33 -0.96 -13.82
N LEU A 364 -13.34 -0.65 -12.52
CA LEU A 364 -12.80 0.58 -11.96
C LEU A 364 -11.26 0.65 -12.07
N GLU A 365 -10.58 -0.49 -11.89
CA GLU A 365 -9.12 -0.62 -12.06
C GLU A 365 -8.74 -0.45 -13.54
N GLU A 366 -9.38 -1.18 -14.47
CA GLU A 366 -9.19 -1.01 -15.92
C GLU A 366 -9.39 0.44 -16.35
N ARG A 367 -10.40 1.11 -15.78
CA ARG A 367 -10.70 2.51 -16.07
C ARG A 367 -9.59 3.45 -15.63
N SER A 368 -8.92 3.15 -14.51
CA SER A 368 -7.78 3.94 -14.02
C SER A 368 -6.53 3.74 -14.88
N GLU A 369 -6.42 2.60 -15.55
CA GLU A 369 -5.36 2.27 -16.52
C GLU A 369 -5.65 2.88 -17.91
N GLY A 370 -6.68 3.70 -18.03
CA GLY A 370 -7.06 4.39 -19.27
C GLY A 370 -7.96 3.58 -20.20
N HIS A 371 -8.35 2.37 -19.83
CA HIS A 371 -9.33 1.61 -20.59
C HIS A 371 -10.74 2.20 -20.43
N ARG A 372 -11.57 2.09 -21.46
CA ARG A 372 -12.97 2.55 -21.39
C ARG A 372 -13.87 1.40 -20.97
N THR A 373 -13.80 1.08 -19.68
CA THR A 373 -14.62 0.04 -19.06
C THR A 373 -15.66 0.67 -18.15
N ILE A 374 -16.92 0.29 -18.34
CA ILE A 374 -18.07 0.73 -17.53
C ILE A 374 -18.77 -0.51 -17.00
N CYS A 375 -19.26 -0.47 -15.77
CA CYS A 375 -19.91 -1.62 -15.14
C CYS A 375 -21.32 -1.29 -14.66
N ALA A 376 -22.23 -2.25 -14.84
CA ALA A 376 -23.49 -2.33 -14.11
C ALA A 376 -23.49 -3.56 -13.21
N THR A 377 -24.05 -3.42 -12.01
CA THR A 377 -24.15 -4.50 -11.04
C THR A 377 -25.59 -4.67 -10.59
N VAL A 378 -26.14 -5.87 -10.81
CA VAL A 378 -27.49 -6.25 -10.41
C VAL A 378 -27.44 -6.92 -9.04
N VAL A 379 -28.20 -6.37 -8.09
CA VAL A 379 -28.32 -6.86 -6.72
C VAL A 379 -29.77 -7.25 -6.46
N LEU A 380 -30.03 -8.56 -6.40
CA LEU A 380 -31.37 -9.09 -6.15
C LEU A 380 -31.58 -9.47 -4.69
N ASP A 381 -32.76 -9.15 -4.14
CA ASP A 381 -33.21 -9.47 -2.78
C ASP A 381 -32.31 -8.92 -1.66
N ARG A 382 -31.45 -7.94 -1.95
CA ARG A 382 -30.57 -7.27 -0.98
C ARG A 382 -30.40 -5.81 -1.37
N SER A 383 -30.02 -4.98 -0.41
CA SER A 383 -29.58 -3.61 -0.68
C SER A 383 -28.16 -3.60 -1.24
N SER A 384 -27.91 -2.75 -2.24
CA SER A 384 -26.57 -2.55 -2.80
C SER A 384 -25.68 -1.70 -1.91
N GLN A 385 -26.20 -1.01 -0.87
CA GLN A 385 -25.41 -0.09 -0.02
C GLN A 385 -24.19 -0.78 0.63
N SER A 386 -24.34 -2.04 1.06
CA SER A 386 -23.23 -2.82 1.60
C SER A 386 -22.17 -3.14 0.55
N LEU A 387 -22.59 -3.41 -0.69
CA LEU A 387 -21.71 -3.68 -1.82
C LEU A 387 -21.00 -2.39 -2.27
N GLN A 388 -21.74 -1.29 -2.40
CA GLN A 388 -21.21 0.04 -2.70
C GLN A 388 -20.14 0.44 -1.69
N SER A 389 -20.43 0.31 -0.39
CA SER A 389 -19.46 0.59 0.67
C SER A 389 -18.21 -0.29 0.53
N ARG A 390 -18.36 -1.57 0.17
CA ARG A 390 -17.22 -2.49 -0.01
C ARG A 390 -16.36 -2.09 -1.21
N VAL A 391 -16.97 -1.82 -2.37
CA VAL A 391 -16.29 -1.33 -3.56
C VAL A 391 -15.55 -0.03 -3.25
N ALA A 392 -16.22 0.92 -2.59
CA ALA A 392 -15.66 2.23 -2.23
C ALA A 392 -14.45 2.10 -1.29
N ASN A 393 -14.57 1.28 -0.23
CA ASN A 393 -13.46 1.02 0.69
C ASN A 393 -12.25 0.39 -0.03
N LYS A 394 -12.49 -0.62 -0.90
CA LYS A 394 -11.40 -1.28 -1.63
C LYS A 394 -10.75 -0.35 -2.65
N LEU A 395 -11.54 0.47 -3.34
CA LEU A 395 -11.02 1.49 -4.24
C LEU A 395 -10.20 2.54 -3.49
N TYR A 396 -10.70 3.04 -2.34
CA TYR A 396 -9.97 3.97 -1.48
C TYR A 396 -8.63 3.40 -1.01
N GLU A 397 -8.61 2.15 -0.53
CA GLU A 397 -7.39 1.44 -0.12
C GLU A 397 -6.40 1.31 -1.28
N SER A 398 -6.89 0.97 -2.48
CA SER A 398 -6.07 0.81 -3.69
C SER A 398 -5.48 2.15 -4.16
N CYS A 399 -6.25 3.23 -4.08
CA CYS A 399 -5.76 4.59 -4.35
C CYS A 399 -4.70 5.01 -3.35
N ARG A 400 -4.93 4.75 -2.05
CA ARG A 400 -3.95 5.06 -0.99
C ARG A 400 -2.65 4.27 -1.15
N ALA A 401 -2.73 3.03 -1.65
CA ALA A 401 -1.58 2.19 -1.96
C ALA A 401 -0.89 2.55 -3.29
N GLY A 402 -1.46 3.44 -4.10
CA GLY A 402 -0.93 3.81 -5.42
C GLY A 402 -1.15 2.75 -6.50
N HIS A 403 -2.05 1.78 -6.28
CA HIS A 403 -2.39 0.76 -7.28
C HIS A 403 -3.43 1.25 -8.30
N VAL A 404 -4.24 2.23 -7.92
CA VAL A 404 -5.31 2.80 -8.76
C VAL A 404 -5.19 4.31 -8.72
N GLU A 405 -5.16 4.97 -9.88
CA GLU A 405 -5.12 6.42 -9.97
C GLU A 405 -6.52 6.99 -10.19
N VAL A 406 -7.00 7.79 -9.24
CA VAL A 406 -8.28 8.50 -9.33
C VAL A 406 -8.02 10.00 -9.36
N CYS A 407 -8.58 10.68 -10.37
CA CYS A 407 -8.45 12.13 -10.52
C CYS A 407 -8.95 12.86 -9.26
N GLY A 408 -8.10 13.70 -8.69
CA GLY A 408 -8.40 14.46 -7.47
C GLY A 408 -8.18 13.72 -6.16
N PHE A 409 -7.76 12.45 -6.18
CA PHE A 409 -7.38 11.73 -4.96
C PHE A 409 -6.10 12.33 -4.37
N PRO A 410 -6.08 12.72 -3.08
CA PRO A 410 -4.93 13.38 -2.49
C PRO A 410 -3.77 12.42 -2.19
N GLN A 411 -2.54 12.92 -2.30
CA GLN A 411 -1.34 12.20 -1.90
C GLN A 411 -1.10 12.32 -0.39
N TYR A 412 -1.31 11.22 0.34
CA TYR A 412 -1.16 11.19 1.80
C TYR A 412 0.29 11.14 2.28
N SER A 413 1.21 10.64 1.44
CA SER A 413 2.62 10.41 1.81
C SER A 413 3.26 11.66 2.44
N HIS A 414 3.11 12.82 1.80
CA HIS A 414 3.69 14.07 2.30
C HIS A 414 3.11 14.51 3.65
N LEU A 415 1.80 14.33 3.88
CA LEU A 415 1.15 14.71 5.14
C LEU A 415 1.55 13.76 6.27
N VAL A 416 1.63 12.46 6.00
CA VAL A 416 2.06 11.45 6.97
C VAL A 416 3.54 11.67 7.33
N SER A 417 4.41 11.89 6.35
CA SER A 417 5.82 12.20 6.61
C SER A 417 5.97 13.52 7.37
N ALA A 418 5.18 14.55 7.03
CA ALA A 418 5.20 15.81 7.78
C ALA A 418 4.73 15.64 9.23
N LEU A 419 3.76 14.77 9.51
CA LEU A 419 3.30 14.44 10.85
C LEU A 419 4.34 13.63 11.66
N GLN A 420 5.07 12.74 11.00
CA GLN A 420 6.14 11.95 11.61
C GLN A 420 7.39 12.81 11.89
N ASN A 421 7.69 13.76 11.00
CA ASN A 421 8.89 14.59 11.06
C ASN A 421 8.64 15.96 11.71
N ILE A 422 7.66 16.10 12.61
CA ILE A 422 7.51 17.32 13.41
C ILE A 422 8.65 17.34 14.43
N GLN A 423 9.84 17.67 13.94
CA GLN A 423 10.97 18.04 14.77
C GLN A 423 10.73 19.46 15.25
N THR A 424 10.87 19.63 16.55
CA THR A 424 10.91 20.95 17.15
C THR A 424 12.17 21.64 16.63
N GLU A 425 12.02 22.64 15.77
CA GLU A 425 13.14 23.54 15.44
C GLU A 425 13.64 24.16 16.74
N GLU A 426 14.85 23.80 17.16
CA GLU A 426 15.44 24.36 18.37
C GLU A 426 15.74 25.84 18.12
N SER A 427 15.00 26.72 18.78
CA SER A 427 15.37 28.13 18.82
C SER A 427 16.73 28.27 19.53
N GLN A 428 17.67 28.95 18.87
CA GLN A 428 18.97 29.30 19.46
C GLN A 428 18.77 30.39 20.52
N VAL A 429 18.33 30.00 21.71
CA VAL A 429 18.33 30.87 22.89
C VAL A 429 19.73 30.79 23.51
N SER A 430 20.40 31.94 23.62
CA SER A 430 21.70 32.04 24.30
C SER A 430 21.48 32.19 25.80
N TYR A 431 21.91 31.20 26.56
CA TYR A 431 21.94 31.22 28.03
C TYR A 431 23.28 31.78 28.52
N GLN A 432 23.28 32.48 29.66
CA GLN A 432 24.46 33.22 30.13
C GLN A 432 25.37 32.40 31.04
N VAL A 433 24.77 31.58 31.92
CA VAL A 433 25.48 30.70 32.86
C VAL A 433 25.16 29.23 32.65
N CYS A 434 24.20 28.92 31.78
CA CYS A 434 23.81 27.58 31.38
C CYS A 434 24.05 27.31 29.88
N VAL A 435 23.86 26.07 29.47
CA VAL A 435 23.75 25.64 28.07
C VAL A 435 22.62 24.63 27.95
N LYS A 436 21.75 24.81 26.96
CA LYS A 436 20.71 23.82 26.64
C LYS A 436 21.33 22.68 25.82
N ARG A 437 21.07 21.44 26.22
CA ARG A 437 21.30 20.26 25.38
C ARG A 437 20.03 19.42 25.39
N HIS A 438 19.37 19.33 24.23
CA HIS A 438 18.08 18.65 24.10
C HIS A 438 17.02 19.22 25.06
N ASP A 439 16.49 18.39 25.95
CA ASP A 439 15.48 18.71 26.96
C ASP A 439 16.08 19.06 28.33
N ARG A 440 17.41 19.25 28.41
CA ARG A 440 18.15 19.56 29.63
C ARG A 440 18.78 20.95 29.59
N LEU A 441 18.87 21.57 30.76
CA LEU A 441 19.61 22.82 30.98
C LEU A 441 20.80 22.50 31.88
N LEU A 442 22.02 22.71 31.39
CA LEU A 442 23.26 22.36 32.10
C LEU A 442 23.95 23.63 32.57
N VAL A 443 24.46 23.66 33.81
CA VAL A 443 25.30 24.76 34.33
C VAL A 443 26.69 24.71 33.71
N LEU A 444 27.24 25.86 33.30
CA LEU A 444 28.59 25.96 32.73
C LEU A 444 29.67 25.83 33.82
N SER A 445 30.60 24.88 33.61
CA SER A 445 31.72 24.58 34.54
C SER A 445 32.49 25.82 34.94
N ALA A 446 32.98 26.53 33.93
CA ALA A 446 33.94 27.61 34.08
C ALA A 446 33.43 28.76 34.97
N LEU A 447 32.12 28.92 35.10
CA LEU A 447 31.49 29.97 35.89
C LEU A 447 31.18 29.50 37.31
N ALA A 448 30.76 28.24 37.49
CA ALA A 448 30.42 27.67 38.78
C ALA A 448 31.67 27.35 39.65
N SER A 449 32.77 26.90 39.05
CA SER A 449 33.98 26.47 39.78
C SER A 449 34.55 27.55 40.69
N LYS A 450 34.46 28.83 40.29
CA LYS A 450 34.94 29.98 41.08
C LYS A 450 34.26 30.09 42.45
N PHE A 451 33.01 29.65 42.57
CA PHE A 451 32.24 29.71 43.81
C PHE A 451 32.37 28.41 44.61
N LEU A 452 32.53 27.26 43.93
CA LEU A 452 32.79 25.97 44.57
C LEU A 452 34.17 25.91 45.24
N GLU A 453 35.12 26.70 44.78
CA GLU A 453 36.47 26.84 45.36
C GLU A 453 36.53 27.83 46.54
N CYS A 454 35.49 28.65 46.76
CA CYS A 454 35.44 29.63 47.83
C CYS A 454 34.84 29.03 49.11
N GLU A 455 35.64 28.87 50.17
CA GLU A 455 35.25 28.26 51.45
C GLU A 455 33.92 28.81 51.99
N ASP A 456 33.72 30.13 51.97
CA ASP A 456 32.53 30.77 52.54
C ASP A 456 31.25 30.61 51.69
N LEU A 457 31.36 30.22 50.40
CA LEU A 457 30.23 30.18 49.45
C LEU A 457 29.97 28.79 48.86
N LYS A 458 30.87 27.84 49.09
CA LYS A 458 30.87 26.50 48.50
C LYS A 458 29.58 25.74 48.77
N ASP A 459 29.11 25.73 50.02
CA ASP A 459 27.93 24.97 50.42
C ASP A 459 26.65 25.53 49.77
N ASP A 460 26.52 26.86 49.71
CA ASP A 460 25.40 27.54 49.03
C ASP A 460 25.43 27.30 47.51
N ALA A 461 26.61 27.42 46.88
CA ALA A 461 26.78 27.15 45.46
C ALA A 461 26.44 25.69 45.12
N LYS A 462 26.90 24.75 45.93
CA LYS A 462 26.59 23.32 45.76
C LYS A 462 25.11 23.05 45.91
N SER A 463 24.47 23.60 46.95
CA SER A 463 23.03 23.46 47.17
C SER A 463 22.21 24.00 46.00
N LEU A 464 22.57 25.16 45.44
CA LEU A 464 21.90 25.73 44.27
C LEU A 464 22.06 24.86 43.01
N ILE A 465 23.26 24.31 42.76
CA ILE A 465 23.51 23.43 41.61
C ILE A 465 22.73 22.12 41.76
N GLU A 466 22.71 21.52 42.96
CA GLU A 466 21.93 20.32 43.25
C GLU A 466 20.43 20.57 43.03
N GLN A 467 19.90 21.71 43.51
CA GLN A 467 18.50 22.10 43.28
C GLN A 467 18.20 22.30 41.80
N HIS A 468 19.10 22.93 41.04
CA HIS A 468 18.95 23.10 39.60
C HIS A 468 18.94 21.74 38.87
N ASN A 469 19.92 20.87 39.16
CA ASN A 469 20.03 19.57 38.52
C ASN A 469 18.81 18.69 38.82
N ALA A 470 18.29 18.73 40.05
CA ALA A 470 17.06 18.01 40.41
C ALA A 470 15.86 18.37 39.51
N ASN A 471 15.79 19.61 39.02
CA ASN A 471 14.67 20.10 38.20
C ASN A 471 14.94 20.04 36.69
N TYR A 472 16.18 20.25 36.25
CA TYR A 472 16.51 20.49 34.84
C TYR A 472 17.61 19.59 34.25
N ASN A 473 18.29 18.79 35.08
CA ASN A 473 19.36 17.87 34.67
C ASN A 473 19.44 16.66 35.64
N PRO A 474 18.40 15.80 35.67
CA PRO A 474 18.26 14.76 36.71
C PRO A 474 19.35 13.70 36.68
N ASP A 475 20.00 13.51 35.53
CA ASP A 475 21.11 12.56 35.36
C ASP A 475 22.38 13.01 36.07
N GLY A 476 22.44 14.29 36.47
CA GLY A 476 23.60 14.84 37.18
C GLY A 476 24.86 14.91 36.33
N ASP A 477 24.73 14.92 34.99
CA ASP A 477 25.85 15.16 34.08
C ASP A 477 26.51 16.49 34.48
N TRP A 478 27.75 16.41 34.98
CA TRP A 478 28.43 17.58 35.51
C TRP A 478 28.91 18.48 34.37
N LEU A 479 28.68 19.78 34.56
CA LEU A 479 29.54 20.88 34.12
C LEU A 479 30.09 20.70 32.70
N ALA A 480 29.34 21.20 31.70
CA ALA A 480 29.90 21.32 30.36
C ALA A 480 31.16 22.20 30.45
N GLU A 481 32.34 21.61 30.26
CA GLU A 481 33.47 22.40 29.83
C GLU A 481 33.04 23.04 28.51
N PRO A 482 33.08 24.38 28.39
CA PRO A 482 32.98 24.95 27.07
C PRO A 482 34.20 24.40 26.34
N GLU A 483 34.05 23.33 25.55
CA GLU A 483 35.08 23.01 24.56
C GLU A 483 35.23 24.31 23.79
N PRO A 484 36.37 25.01 23.90
CA PRO A 484 36.61 26.06 22.95
C PRO A 484 36.49 25.33 21.63
N THR A 485 35.54 25.74 20.80
CA THR A 485 35.54 25.39 19.39
C THR A 485 36.79 26.06 18.84
N ARG A 486 37.96 25.50 19.17
CA ARG A 486 39.17 25.64 18.40
C ARG A 486 38.76 25.04 17.08
N THR A 487 38.37 25.92 16.16
CA THR A 487 38.58 25.65 14.75
C THR A 487 40.00 25.09 14.69
N PRO A 488 40.20 23.84 14.26
CA PRO A 488 41.54 23.27 14.23
C PRO A 488 42.41 24.24 13.44
N MET A 489 43.34 24.90 14.12
CA MET A 489 44.49 25.46 13.44
C MET A 489 45.36 24.26 13.13
N ASP A 490 45.20 23.74 11.91
CA ASP A 490 46.19 22.85 11.31
C ASP A 490 47.48 23.65 11.11
N ASP A 491 48.28 23.74 12.17
CA ASP A 491 49.67 24.16 12.09
C ASP A 491 50.47 22.98 11.53
N GLU A 492 50.62 22.93 10.20
CA GLU A 492 51.90 22.53 9.62
C GLU A 492 52.21 23.02 8.19
N THR A 493 51.37 23.87 7.58
CA THR A 493 51.84 24.58 6.37
C THR A 493 51.39 26.05 6.38
N GLY A 494 52.34 26.95 6.61
CA GLY A 494 52.18 28.41 6.49
C GLY A 494 51.91 28.87 5.06
N ARG A 495 50.81 28.41 4.46
CA ARG A 495 50.22 28.95 3.24
C ARG A 495 48.75 29.22 3.50
N PRO A 496 48.22 30.41 3.13
CA PRO A 496 46.79 30.67 3.25
C PRO A 496 46.04 29.63 2.43
N HIS A 497 45.26 28.77 3.08
CA HIS A 497 44.28 27.95 2.38
C HIS A 497 43.31 28.92 1.71
N LYS A 498 43.35 28.97 0.37
CA LYS A 498 42.23 29.45 -0.42
C LYS A 498 41.01 28.73 0.12
N ARG A 499 40.08 29.50 0.69
CA ARG A 499 38.71 29.08 0.97
C ARG A 499 38.25 28.27 -0.24
N ILE A 500 38.11 26.95 -0.11
CA ILE A 500 37.35 26.19 -1.09
C ILE A 500 35.95 26.77 -0.96
N LYS A 501 35.60 27.68 -1.86
CA LYS A 501 34.20 27.87 -2.20
C LYS A 501 33.71 26.46 -2.50
N LEU A 502 32.63 26.03 -1.85
CA LEU A 502 31.68 25.20 -2.58
C LEU A 502 31.31 26.05 -3.80
N GLU A 503 32.08 25.90 -4.87
CA GLU A 503 31.57 26.21 -6.18
C GLU A 503 30.36 25.30 -6.30
N GLN A 504 29.20 25.92 -6.55
CA GLN A 504 28.07 25.20 -7.09
C GLN A 504 28.66 24.31 -8.20
N SER A 505 28.65 23.00 -7.97
CA SER A 505 29.02 22.04 -9.00
C SER A 505 28.21 22.44 -10.22
N GLU A 506 28.87 22.91 -11.27
CA GLU A 506 28.18 23.27 -12.51
C GLU A 506 27.43 22.00 -12.94
N LEU A 507 26.11 22.12 -13.08
CA LEU A 507 25.28 21.05 -13.59
C LEU A 507 25.91 20.57 -14.89
N ALA A 508 26.14 19.26 -15.01
CA ALA A 508 26.66 18.69 -16.24
C ALA A 508 25.82 19.18 -17.42
N THR A 509 26.49 19.75 -18.41
CA THR A 509 25.85 20.31 -19.59
C THR A 509 25.68 19.21 -20.64
N PRO A 510 24.75 19.37 -21.59
CA PRO A 510 24.66 18.46 -22.74
C PRO A 510 25.99 18.27 -23.48
N ASP A 511 26.83 19.32 -23.52
CA ASP A 511 28.12 19.30 -24.20
C ASP A 511 29.12 18.35 -23.53
N ASP A 512 29.03 18.14 -22.21
CA ASP A 512 29.88 17.20 -21.48
C ASP A 512 29.64 15.76 -21.91
N VAL A 513 28.39 15.41 -22.26
CA VAL A 513 28.02 14.09 -22.77
C VAL A 513 28.38 13.93 -24.25
N VAL A 514 28.25 15.01 -25.04
CA VAL A 514 28.62 15.01 -26.47
C VAL A 514 30.13 14.84 -26.66
N ASN A 515 30.94 15.37 -25.74
CA ASN A 515 32.40 15.29 -25.80
C ASN A 515 32.98 13.95 -25.31
N LEU A 516 32.16 13.01 -24.85
CA LEU A 516 32.62 11.66 -24.52
C LEU A 516 33.07 10.93 -25.79
N SER A 517 34.33 10.47 -25.81
CA SER A 517 34.82 9.63 -26.90
C SER A 517 34.20 8.23 -26.81
N LYS A 518 33.22 7.94 -27.67
CA LYS A 518 32.52 6.64 -27.78
C LYS A 518 31.75 6.24 -26.50
N PRO A 519 30.71 6.99 -26.11
CA PRO A 519 29.93 6.65 -24.93
C PRO A 519 29.14 5.34 -25.16
N GLN A 520 29.12 4.48 -24.14
CA GLN A 520 28.21 3.33 -24.11
C GLN A 520 26.89 3.76 -23.48
N ARG A 521 25.79 3.62 -24.23
CA ARG A 521 24.45 3.98 -23.77
C ARG A 521 23.69 2.72 -23.38
N MET A 522 23.04 2.75 -22.23
CA MET A 522 22.18 1.68 -21.73
C MET A 522 20.82 2.28 -21.36
N GLU A 523 19.78 1.87 -22.07
CA GLU A 523 18.41 2.30 -21.78
C GLU A 523 17.93 1.65 -20.48
N ILE A 524 17.49 2.46 -19.52
CA ILE A 524 16.92 1.96 -18.26
C ILE A 524 15.41 1.75 -18.43
N ASN A 525 14.74 2.72 -19.04
CA ASN A 525 13.31 2.70 -19.34
C ASN A 525 12.97 3.78 -20.42
N ASN A 526 11.67 3.98 -20.67
CA ASN A 526 11.20 4.96 -21.64
C ASN A 526 11.49 6.42 -21.27
N THR A 527 11.95 6.71 -20.04
CA THR A 527 12.17 8.08 -19.55
C THR A 527 13.64 8.41 -19.30
N ALA A 528 14.54 7.42 -19.17
CA ALA A 528 15.95 7.65 -18.87
C ALA A 528 16.91 6.66 -19.56
N GLU A 529 18.10 7.16 -19.89
CA GLU A 529 19.23 6.36 -20.35
C GLU A 529 20.48 6.62 -19.49
N LEU A 530 21.28 5.58 -19.29
CA LEU A 530 22.59 5.65 -18.64
C LEU A 530 23.67 5.78 -19.69
N VAL A 531 24.56 6.75 -19.54
CA VAL A 531 25.68 6.99 -20.46
C VAL A 531 26.99 6.81 -19.71
N VAL A 532 27.81 5.87 -20.18
CA VAL A 532 29.10 5.50 -19.57
C VAL A 532 30.24 5.86 -20.51
N GLY A 533 31.18 6.69 -20.05
CA GLY A 533 32.43 6.93 -20.78
C GLY A 533 33.43 5.77 -20.62
N GLN A 534 34.44 5.68 -21.49
CA GLN A 534 35.49 4.65 -21.37
C GLN A 534 36.47 4.94 -20.22
N GLU A 535 37.13 3.90 -19.70
CA GLU A 535 38.29 3.97 -18.78
C GLU A 535 38.15 4.92 -17.57
N GLY A 536 37.14 4.67 -16.71
CA GLY A 536 36.99 5.42 -15.45
C GLY A 536 36.39 6.83 -15.59
N SER A 537 35.87 7.16 -16.77
CA SER A 537 35.11 8.37 -17.02
C SER A 537 33.76 8.39 -16.26
N PRO A 538 33.21 9.59 -15.97
CA PRO A 538 31.98 9.73 -15.20
C PRO A 538 30.76 9.02 -15.83
N LEU A 539 29.93 8.44 -14.97
CA LEU A 539 28.60 7.90 -15.31
C LEU A 539 27.59 9.06 -15.34
N TYR A 540 26.77 9.14 -16.38
CA TYR A 540 25.68 10.11 -16.48
C TYR A 540 24.33 9.40 -16.56
N LEU A 541 23.33 9.90 -15.83
CA LEU A 541 21.92 9.58 -16.07
C LEU A 541 21.29 10.73 -16.85
N VAL A 542 20.70 10.41 -18.01
CA VAL A 542 20.08 11.38 -18.91
C VAL A 542 18.58 11.11 -18.97
N THR A 543 17.78 12.11 -18.57
CA THR A 543 16.32 12.04 -18.74
C THR A 543 15.93 12.52 -20.14
N LYS A 544 15.18 11.70 -20.88
CA LYS A 544 14.82 11.96 -22.28
C LYS A 544 13.91 13.17 -22.45
N ASP A 545 13.20 13.57 -21.40
CA ASP A 545 12.17 14.61 -21.40
C ASP A 545 12.65 15.97 -20.87
N LYS A 546 13.71 16.00 -20.06
CA LYS A 546 14.12 17.22 -19.33
C LYS A 546 15.55 17.69 -19.57
N ASN A 547 16.34 16.98 -20.38
CA ASN A 547 17.77 17.28 -20.57
C ASN A 547 18.50 17.45 -19.23
N GLN A 548 18.11 16.68 -18.21
CA GLN A 548 18.79 16.70 -16.92
C GLN A 548 19.87 15.63 -16.94
N PHE A 549 21.08 16.04 -16.55
CA PHE A 549 22.26 15.19 -16.48
C PHE A 549 22.69 15.10 -15.03
N LEU A 550 22.67 13.89 -14.46
CA LEU A 550 23.16 13.63 -13.12
C LEU A 550 24.46 12.85 -13.20
N GLN A 551 25.52 13.33 -12.55
CA GLN A 551 26.82 12.63 -12.52
C GLN A 551 26.83 11.53 -11.44
N TYR A 552 27.63 10.48 -11.61
CA TYR A 552 27.75 9.34 -10.67
C TYR A 552 27.83 9.74 -9.17
N ARG A 553 28.52 10.84 -8.88
CA ARG A 553 28.71 11.35 -7.52
C ARG A 553 27.41 11.89 -6.91
N GLU A 554 26.52 12.42 -7.74
CA GLU A 554 25.18 12.87 -7.35
C GLU A 554 24.21 11.68 -7.20
N LEU A 555 24.32 10.68 -8.10
CA LEU A 555 23.56 9.43 -7.99
C LEU A 555 23.82 8.70 -6.67
N PHE A 556 25.06 8.69 -6.18
CA PHE A 556 25.44 8.04 -4.93
C PHE A 556 24.87 8.76 -3.70
N LEU A 557 24.78 10.09 -3.73
CA LEU A 557 24.17 10.90 -2.65
C LEU A 557 22.65 10.73 -2.60
N SER A 558 21.99 10.63 -3.76
CA SER A 558 20.55 10.35 -3.84
C SER A 558 20.22 8.94 -3.33
N PHE A 559 21.02 7.94 -3.69
CA PHE A 559 20.79 6.55 -3.28
C PHE A 559 21.02 6.32 -1.78
N HIS A 560 21.96 7.03 -1.15
CA HIS A 560 22.20 6.91 0.30
C HIS A 560 21.08 7.55 1.13
N LEU A 561 20.48 8.64 0.65
CA LEU A 561 19.32 9.26 1.30
C LEU A 561 18.05 8.39 1.23
N GLU A 562 17.90 7.55 0.20
CA GLU A 562 16.78 6.61 0.10
C GLU A 562 17.01 5.29 0.85
N ALA A 563 18.25 4.80 0.95
CA ALA A 563 18.57 3.55 1.65
C ALA A 563 18.29 3.59 3.17
N GLU A 564 18.34 4.76 3.80
CA GLU A 564 17.97 4.94 5.22
C GLU A 564 16.45 4.96 5.47
N SER A 565 15.62 5.01 4.41
CA SER A 565 14.16 5.11 4.52
C SER A 565 13.40 3.78 4.34
N GLY A 566 14.10 2.67 4.12
CA GLY A 566 13.59 1.32 4.31
C GLY A 566 12.95 0.64 3.07
N GLY A 567 13.67 -0.36 2.55
CA GLY A 567 13.07 -1.61 2.04
C GLY A 567 12.89 -1.76 0.53
N VAL A 568 13.94 -2.17 -0.20
CA VAL A 568 13.83 -2.85 -1.52
C VAL A 568 14.91 -3.96 -1.63
N PRO A 569 14.61 -5.13 -2.23
CA PRO A 569 15.50 -6.30 -2.23
C PRO A 569 16.73 -6.15 -3.13
N ARG A 570 17.82 -6.81 -2.71
CA ARG A 570 19.09 -6.92 -3.45
C ARG A 570 18.88 -7.60 -4.81
N MET A 571 19.21 -6.90 -5.91
CA MET A 571 19.57 -7.58 -7.16
C MET A 571 20.99 -8.13 -7.06
N PRO A 572 21.28 -9.33 -7.59
CA PRO A 572 22.64 -9.79 -7.75
C PRO A 572 23.26 -9.12 -8.99
N LEU A 573 24.36 -8.39 -8.80
CA LEU A 573 25.21 -7.93 -9.89
C LEU A 573 26.06 -9.10 -10.38
N LYS A 574 26.07 -9.31 -11.70
CA LYS A 574 27.13 -10.03 -12.44
C LYS A 574 28.00 -9.00 -13.14
#